data_AF-A0A9Q0VGF5-F1
#
_entry.id   AF-A0A9Q0VGF5-F1
#
_cell.length_a   1.000
_cell.length_b   1.000
_cell.length_c   1.000
_cell.angle_alpha   90.00
_cell.angle_beta   90.00
_cell.angle_gamma   90.00
#
_symmetry.space_group_name_H-M   'P 1'
#
loop_
_entity.id
_entity.type
_entity.pdbx_description
1 polymer ?
#
loop_
_entity_poly.entity_id
_entity_poly.type
_entity_poly.pdbx_seq_one_letter_code
_entity_poly.pdbx_strand_id
1 'polypeptide(L)'
;MLFKIVLLVHILSSLAIAASQDLNFIYSGFRPTNLSLDGLAELTSNGLLRLTNKTMQKTSHAFYPNPVTFKNSINGSAFTFSTTFVFAIRPQYADLGGHGMAFVIAPTRGLPGSLSNQYLGLFNGSNNGNQTNHVVAVELDTISNVEFNDLDNNHVGIDINGLVSVQYASAGYYSQLNGKLTNLTLISGQPMQVWIEYGGMEKQINVTIAPIGVDKPSRPLLSLSRDLSPYLNSSMYIGFSSSTGSFYSSHYVLGWSFKINGQAEALDISRLPKLPKLGPKKTSKFLTIGLPVLCLSLVFVAVSSVSYGIRRRRKFAEVLEDWELDFGPQRFKYKDLYTATKGFGDKELLGSGGFGRVYKAEDVILVDWVFARWLGGEILEARDPNLGTEYVAEEMELVLQLGLMCSQSEPAGRPSMRQVVQFLEGDIPLPDISLLRLPKSDLPFSRFDDFAMSYPSSMGKSISHTSVSESLLSGGR
;
A
#
# COMPACT_ATOMS: atom_id res chain seq x y z
N MET A 1 -65.39 31.29 11.97
CA MET A 1 -64.15 31.92 11.48
C MET A 1 -63.01 30.93 11.26
N LEU A 2 -62.72 30.06 12.24
CA LEU A 2 -61.62 29.07 12.15
C LEU A 2 -61.64 28.20 10.88
N PHE A 3 -62.82 27.68 10.50
CA PHE A 3 -62.96 26.83 9.32
C PHE A 3 -62.64 27.56 8.00
N LYS A 4 -62.96 28.86 7.90
CA LYS A 4 -62.60 29.69 6.76
C LYS A 4 -61.10 29.98 6.71
N ILE A 5 -60.44 30.09 7.87
CA ILE A 5 -58.99 30.28 7.95
C ILE A 5 -58.26 28.98 7.59
N VAL A 6 -58.73 27.82 8.06
CA VAL A 6 -58.16 26.52 7.69
C VAL A 6 -58.36 26.24 6.21
N LEU A 7 -59.54 26.54 5.65
CA LEU A 7 -59.80 26.41 4.22
C LEU A 7 -58.95 27.39 3.40
N LEU A 8 -58.77 28.64 3.85
CA LEU A 8 -57.91 29.62 3.19
C LEU A 8 -56.43 29.23 3.26
N VAL A 9 -55.96 28.68 4.39
CA VAL A 9 -54.61 28.13 4.55
C VAL A 9 -54.43 26.88 3.70
N HIS A 10 -55.45 26.02 3.60
CA HIS A 10 -55.42 24.87 2.69
C HIS A 10 -55.40 25.30 1.22
N ILE A 11 -56.25 26.27 0.83
CA ILE A 11 -56.28 26.84 -0.52
C ILE A 11 -54.97 27.58 -0.83
N LEU A 12 -54.40 28.34 0.11
CA LEU A 12 -53.08 28.98 -0.07
C LEU A 12 -51.94 27.95 -0.12
N SER A 13 -52.04 26.84 0.64
CA SER A 13 -51.08 25.75 0.61
C SER A 13 -51.21 24.87 -0.65
N SER A 14 -52.39 24.77 -1.24
CA SER A 14 -52.62 24.06 -2.51
C SER A 14 -52.35 24.94 -3.73
N LEU A 15 -52.55 26.26 -3.64
CA LEU A 15 -52.04 27.21 -4.62
C LEU A 15 -50.50 27.28 -4.63
N ALA A 16 -49.84 27.01 -3.50
CA ALA A 16 -48.38 26.87 -3.46
C ALA A 16 -47.85 25.61 -4.19
N ILE A 17 -48.72 24.66 -4.55
CA ILE A 17 -48.38 23.45 -5.30
C ILE A 17 -48.60 23.64 -6.82
N ALA A 18 -49.18 24.77 -7.25
CA ALA A 18 -49.17 25.20 -8.65
C ALA A 18 -47.92 26.04 -8.97
N ALA A 19 -46.74 25.53 -8.62
CA ALA A 19 -45.47 26.19 -8.93
C ALA A 19 -45.03 25.87 -10.37
N SER A 20 -45.57 26.68 -11.28
CA SER A 20 -45.06 27.06 -12.61
C SER A 20 -44.63 25.95 -13.58
N GLN A 21 -45.48 25.70 -14.59
CA GLN A 21 -45.09 25.06 -15.85
C GLN A 21 -44.04 25.87 -16.65
N ASP A 22 -43.66 27.07 -16.16
CA ASP A 22 -42.75 28.04 -16.78
C ASP A 22 -41.64 28.47 -15.79
N LEU A 23 -40.99 27.54 -15.10
CA LEU A 23 -39.86 27.90 -14.24
C LEU A 23 -38.75 28.54 -15.07
N ASN A 24 -38.35 29.76 -14.68
CA ASN A 24 -37.22 30.49 -15.25
C ASN A 24 -36.49 31.25 -14.14
N PHE A 25 -35.16 31.16 -14.11
CA PHE A 25 -34.35 32.02 -13.27
C PHE A 25 -32.96 32.28 -13.86
N ILE A 26 -32.35 33.36 -13.37
CA ILE A 26 -30.96 33.73 -13.65
C ILE A 26 -30.28 34.21 -12.36
N TYR A 27 -29.13 33.64 -12.06
CA TYR A 27 -28.28 33.98 -10.92
C TYR A 27 -26.90 34.42 -11.42
N SER A 28 -26.65 35.73 -11.42
CA SER A 28 -25.33 36.32 -11.65
C SER A 28 -24.57 36.42 -10.32
N GLY A 29 -24.24 35.26 -9.76
CA GLY A 29 -23.85 35.12 -8.36
C GLY A 29 -25.04 34.75 -7.46
N PHE A 30 -24.74 34.31 -6.24
CA PHE A 30 -25.69 33.64 -5.36
C PHE A 30 -25.87 34.37 -4.03
N ARG A 31 -27.09 34.31 -3.52
CA ARG A 31 -27.52 34.76 -2.18
C ARG A 31 -28.05 33.56 -1.40
N PRO A 32 -28.10 33.61 -0.05
CA PRO A 32 -28.55 32.49 0.77
C PRO A 32 -29.94 31.94 0.42
N THR A 33 -30.87 32.79 -0.06
CA THR A 33 -32.22 32.36 -0.46
C THR A 33 -32.28 31.69 -1.82
N ASN A 34 -31.21 31.77 -2.63
CA ASN A 34 -31.21 31.20 -3.98
C ASN A 34 -31.04 29.68 -3.99
N LEU A 35 -30.45 29.10 -2.94
CA LEU A 35 -30.03 27.70 -2.93
C LEU A 35 -30.25 27.05 -1.56
N SER A 36 -30.57 25.76 -1.59
CA SER A 36 -30.50 24.85 -0.47
C SER A 36 -29.14 24.16 -0.48
N LEU A 37 -28.32 24.41 0.55
CA LEU A 37 -26.96 23.90 0.64
C LEU A 37 -26.89 22.71 1.61
N ASP A 38 -26.06 21.72 1.26
CA ASP A 38 -25.76 20.56 2.10
C ASP A 38 -24.28 20.14 1.93
N GLY A 39 -23.75 19.42 2.91
CA GLY A 39 -22.35 19.01 2.93
C GLY A 39 -21.39 20.20 3.07
N LEU A 40 -20.37 20.27 2.19
CA LEU A 40 -19.39 21.37 2.19
C LEU A 40 -19.83 22.64 1.44
N ALA A 41 -21.00 22.62 0.78
CA ALA A 41 -21.44 23.73 -0.04
C ALA A 41 -21.61 25.01 0.79
N GLU A 42 -21.00 26.10 0.36
CA GLU A 42 -21.12 27.40 1.00
C GLU A 42 -21.18 28.54 -0.01
N LEU A 43 -21.70 29.69 0.43
CA LEU A 43 -21.61 30.93 -0.33
C LEU A 43 -20.49 31.81 0.23
N THR A 44 -19.63 32.30 -0.65
CA THR A 44 -18.64 33.31 -0.28
C THR A 44 -19.31 34.67 -0.09
N SER A 45 -18.63 35.58 0.62
CA SER A 45 -19.13 36.95 0.83
C SER A 45 -19.33 37.75 -0.46
N ASN A 46 -18.66 37.38 -1.54
CA ASN A 46 -18.83 37.99 -2.86
C ASN A 46 -19.82 37.24 -3.77
N GLY A 47 -20.56 36.25 -3.25
CA GLY A 47 -21.64 35.58 -3.97
C GLY A 47 -21.21 34.43 -4.89
N LEU A 48 -20.03 33.84 -4.69
CA LEU A 48 -19.68 32.56 -5.34
C LEU A 48 -20.33 31.41 -4.60
N LEU A 49 -20.83 30.43 -5.33
CA LEU A 49 -21.09 29.11 -4.76
C LEU A 49 -19.78 28.32 -4.77
N ARG A 50 -19.31 27.93 -3.59
CA ARG A 50 -18.18 27.00 -3.44
C ARG A 50 -18.73 25.67 -2.97
N LEU A 51 -18.70 24.67 -3.85
CA LEU A 51 -19.15 23.31 -3.52
C LEU A 51 -18.14 22.64 -2.60
N THR A 52 -16.86 22.66 -2.95
CA THR A 52 -15.82 21.98 -2.16
C THR A 52 -14.71 22.91 -1.73
N ASN A 53 -14.08 22.52 -0.62
CA ASN A 53 -12.88 23.15 -0.08
C ASN A 53 -11.76 22.11 0.07
N LYS A 54 -10.85 22.30 1.03
CA LYS A 54 -9.69 21.42 1.26
C LYS A 54 -9.95 20.30 2.27
N THR A 55 -11.20 20.13 2.70
CA THR A 55 -11.58 19.05 3.61
C THR A 55 -11.60 17.72 2.85
N MET A 56 -11.14 16.64 3.48
CA MET A 56 -11.07 15.31 2.86
C MET A 56 -12.39 14.56 2.94
N GLN A 57 -12.70 13.78 1.90
CA GLN A 57 -13.72 12.73 1.89
C GLN A 57 -15.10 13.20 2.34
N LYS A 58 -15.53 14.35 1.81
CA LYS A 58 -16.86 14.91 2.02
C LYS A 58 -17.57 15.14 0.71
N THR A 59 -18.89 15.03 0.76
CA THR A 59 -19.81 15.40 -0.31
C THR A 59 -20.25 16.86 -0.14
N SER A 60 -20.77 17.42 -1.21
CA SER A 60 -21.31 18.76 -1.26
C SER A 60 -22.45 18.82 -2.25
N HIS A 61 -23.51 19.51 -1.85
CA HIS A 61 -24.67 19.70 -2.71
C HIS A 61 -25.23 21.10 -2.60
N ALA A 62 -25.66 21.64 -3.73
CA ALA A 62 -26.34 22.92 -3.80
C ALA A 62 -27.51 22.81 -4.77
N PHE A 63 -28.72 22.81 -4.23
CA PHE A 63 -29.94 22.59 -5.00
C PHE A 63 -30.79 23.85 -5.06
N TYR A 64 -31.50 24.03 -6.18
CA TYR A 64 -32.60 24.99 -6.23
C TYR A 64 -33.64 24.61 -5.13
N PRO A 65 -34.13 25.57 -4.32
CA PRO A 65 -34.90 25.25 -3.11
C PRO A 65 -36.20 24.49 -3.36
N ASN A 66 -36.86 24.78 -4.48
CA ASN A 66 -38.17 24.23 -4.82
C ASN A 66 -38.04 23.13 -5.88
N PRO A 67 -38.92 22.12 -5.88
CA PRO A 67 -38.94 21.14 -6.96
C PRO A 67 -39.39 21.78 -8.27
N VAL A 68 -38.91 21.21 -9.37
CA VAL A 68 -39.19 21.58 -10.75
C VAL A 68 -40.04 20.49 -11.39
N THR A 69 -41.12 20.88 -12.07
CA THR A 69 -41.99 19.95 -12.78
C THR A 69 -41.40 19.65 -14.17
N PHE A 70 -41.07 18.37 -14.41
CA PHE A 70 -40.52 17.87 -15.67
C PHE A 70 -41.54 17.13 -16.52
N LYS A 71 -42.69 16.71 -15.97
CA LYS A 71 -43.77 16.01 -16.69
C LYS A 71 -45.14 16.37 -16.14
N ASN A 72 -46.15 16.36 -17.00
CA ASN A 72 -47.57 16.53 -16.60
C ASN A 72 -48.16 15.33 -15.84
N SER A 73 -47.60 14.13 -16.03
CA SER A 73 -48.06 12.91 -15.38
C SER A 73 -46.93 11.89 -15.28
N ILE A 74 -47.13 10.82 -14.51
CA ILE A 74 -46.13 9.75 -14.33
C ILE A 74 -45.69 9.15 -15.68
N ASN A 75 -46.67 8.93 -16.57
CA ASN A 75 -46.47 8.37 -17.91
C ASN A 75 -46.33 9.46 -19.00
N GLY A 76 -46.19 10.72 -18.60
CA GLY A 76 -46.03 11.84 -19.53
C GLY A 76 -44.65 11.83 -20.19
N SER A 77 -44.51 12.61 -21.26
CA SER A 77 -43.19 12.94 -21.81
C SER A 77 -42.49 14.00 -20.98
N ALA A 78 -41.18 13.87 -20.80
CA ALA A 78 -40.32 14.91 -20.27
C ALA A 78 -40.42 16.20 -21.09
N PHE A 79 -40.57 17.32 -20.40
CA PHE A 79 -40.54 18.64 -21.00
C PHE A 79 -39.17 18.98 -21.55
N THR A 80 -39.17 19.90 -22.53
CA THR A 80 -37.95 20.58 -22.96
C THR A 80 -37.41 21.39 -21.78
N PHE A 81 -36.09 21.37 -21.57
CA PHE A 81 -35.45 22.24 -20.60
C PHE A 81 -34.07 22.65 -21.09
N SER A 82 -33.58 23.75 -20.54
CA SER A 82 -32.21 24.16 -20.76
C SER A 82 -31.63 24.83 -19.53
N THR A 83 -30.32 24.70 -19.40
CA THR A 83 -29.56 25.29 -18.30
C THR A 83 -28.20 25.72 -18.80
N THR A 84 -27.69 26.82 -18.24
CA THR A 84 -26.31 27.24 -18.44
C THR A 84 -25.72 27.72 -17.15
N PHE A 85 -24.46 27.36 -16.90
CA PHE A 85 -23.76 27.79 -15.71
C PHE A 85 -22.28 28.01 -16.02
N VAL A 86 -21.68 28.92 -15.26
CA VAL A 86 -20.24 29.19 -15.31
C VAL A 86 -19.60 28.56 -14.10
N PHE A 87 -18.59 27.71 -14.31
CA PHE A 87 -17.88 27.00 -13.26
C PHE A 87 -16.38 27.25 -13.35
N ALA A 88 -15.65 26.93 -12.28
CA ALA A 88 -14.21 26.80 -12.30
C ALA A 88 -13.75 25.74 -11.30
N ILE A 89 -12.84 24.87 -11.70
CA ILE A 89 -12.22 23.86 -10.83
C ILE A 89 -10.79 24.28 -10.54
N ARG A 90 -10.48 24.46 -9.25
CA ARG A 90 -9.18 24.96 -8.80
C ARG A 90 -8.48 23.92 -7.93
N PRO A 91 -7.51 23.18 -8.48
CA PRO A 91 -6.73 22.24 -7.69
C PRO A 91 -5.78 23.00 -6.77
N GLN A 92 -5.47 22.40 -5.62
CA GLN A 92 -4.47 22.95 -4.69
C GLN A 92 -3.04 22.81 -5.23
N TYR A 93 -2.77 21.68 -5.91
CA TYR A 93 -1.50 21.36 -6.51
C TYR A 93 -1.67 21.38 -8.02
N ALA A 94 -0.68 21.93 -8.74
CA ALA A 94 -0.72 21.88 -10.20
C ALA A 94 -0.82 20.41 -10.64
N ASP A 95 -1.70 20.14 -11.60
CA ASP A 95 -1.87 18.84 -12.26
C ASP A 95 -2.43 17.71 -11.37
N LEU A 96 -2.79 18.00 -10.12
CA LEU A 96 -3.42 17.06 -9.18
C LEU A 96 -4.69 17.67 -8.59
N GLY A 97 -5.84 17.30 -9.17
CA GLY A 97 -7.17 17.69 -8.72
C GLY A 97 -8.09 16.48 -8.63
N GLY A 98 -9.21 16.61 -7.92
CA GLY A 98 -10.24 15.58 -7.88
C GLY A 98 -11.43 15.96 -6.99
N HIS A 99 -12.58 15.29 -7.11
CA HIS A 99 -12.88 14.28 -8.15
C HIS A 99 -13.61 14.90 -9.34
N GLY A 100 -14.49 15.86 -9.09
CA GLY A 100 -15.20 16.57 -10.14
C GLY A 100 -16.44 17.24 -9.58
N MET A 101 -17.33 17.63 -10.48
CA MET A 101 -18.65 18.12 -10.12
C MET A 101 -19.66 17.73 -11.19
N ALA A 102 -20.94 17.74 -10.84
CA ALA A 102 -22.01 17.43 -11.76
C ALA A 102 -23.18 18.41 -11.60
N PHE A 103 -23.78 18.81 -12.72
CA PHE A 103 -25.16 19.28 -12.71
C PHE A 103 -26.07 18.06 -12.59
N VAL A 104 -27.05 18.09 -11.68
CA VAL A 104 -27.86 16.92 -11.36
C VAL A 104 -29.35 17.24 -11.31
N ILE A 105 -30.16 16.33 -11.85
CA ILE A 105 -31.60 16.24 -11.69
C ILE A 105 -31.88 14.99 -10.84
N ALA A 106 -32.47 15.16 -9.66
CA ALA A 106 -32.64 14.09 -8.66
C ALA A 106 -33.99 14.16 -7.93
N PRO A 107 -34.52 13.03 -7.41
CA PRO A 107 -35.79 13.01 -6.70
C PRO A 107 -35.73 13.72 -5.34
N THR A 108 -34.54 13.80 -4.74
CA THR A 108 -34.32 14.41 -3.42
C THR A 108 -33.10 15.34 -3.44
N ARG A 109 -33.14 16.39 -2.61
CA ARG A 109 -31.97 17.25 -2.36
C ARG A 109 -30.95 16.52 -1.49
N GLY A 110 -29.68 16.90 -1.60
CA GLY A 110 -28.59 16.40 -0.75
C GLY A 110 -28.19 14.95 -1.01
N LEU A 111 -28.95 14.19 -1.82
CA LEU A 111 -28.62 12.82 -2.25
C LEU A 111 -28.14 11.96 -1.05
N PRO A 112 -29.02 11.73 -0.06
CA PRO A 112 -28.64 11.13 1.21
C PRO A 112 -28.04 9.74 1.02
N GLY A 113 -26.92 9.49 1.70
CA GLY A 113 -26.19 8.22 1.58
C GLY A 113 -25.26 8.13 0.36
N SER A 114 -25.12 9.21 -0.42
CA SER A 114 -24.06 9.32 -1.43
C SER A 114 -22.66 9.34 -0.79
N LEU A 115 -21.68 8.82 -1.54
CA LEU A 115 -20.28 8.76 -1.11
C LEU A 115 -19.46 9.87 -1.75
N SER A 116 -18.32 10.15 -1.11
CA SER A 116 -17.32 11.08 -1.63
C SER A 116 -16.35 10.38 -2.59
N ASN A 117 -15.18 10.97 -2.88
CA ASN A 117 -14.23 10.49 -3.88
C ASN A 117 -14.88 10.33 -5.27
N GLN A 118 -14.67 9.19 -5.93
CA GLN A 118 -15.09 8.90 -7.29
C GLN A 118 -16.61 8.93 -7.49
N TYR A 119 -17.40 8.91 -6.41
CA TYR A 119 -18.86 8.90 -6.51
C TYR A 119 -19.51 10.26 -6.78
N LEU A 120 -18.71 11.34 -6.85
CA LEU A 120 -19.15 12.73 -7.09
C LEU A 120 -20.26 13.26 -6.16
N GLY A 121 -20.54 12.57 -5.04
CA GLY A 121 -21.70 12.84 -4.20
C GLY A 121 -23.04 12.44 -4.83
N LEU A 122 -23.04 11.63 -5.89
CA LEU A 122 -24.25 11.21 -6.59
C LEU A 122 -24.80 9.87 -6.09
N PHE A 123 -23.90 8.89 -5.94
CA PHE A 123 -24.24 7.50 -5.68
C PHE A 123 -23.37 6.90 -4.56
N ASN A 124 -23.58 5.63 -4.28
CA ASN A 124 -22.76 4.82 -3.39
C ASN A 124 -22.56 3.42 -4.00
N GLY A 125 -21.78 2.58 -3.31
CA GLY A 125 -21.46 1.24 -3.80
C GLY A 125 -22.67 0.32 -4.00
N SER A 126 -23.81 0.57 -3.34
CA SER A 126 -25.00 -0.30 -3.44
C SER A 126 -26.05 0.21 -4.43
N ASN A 127 -26.09 1.51 -4.72
CA ASN A 127 -27.06 2.08 -5.65
C ASN A 127 -26.47 2.52 -6.99
N ASN A 128 -25.15 2.54 -7.19
CA ASN A 128 -24.56 2.91 -8.48
C ASN A 128 -25.06 1.99 -9.62
N GLY A 129 -25.71 2.57 -10.63
CA GLY A 129 -26.31 1.84 -11.76
C GLY A 129 -27.72 1.28 -11.50
N ASN A 130 -28.31 1.55 -10.33
CA ASN A 130 -29.66 1.10 -10.01
C ASN A 130 -30.72 1.89 -10.79
N GLN A 131 -31.54 1.19 -11.58
CA GLN A 131 -32.56 1.79 -12.43
C GLN A 131 -33.62 2.60 -11.67
N THR A 132 -33.80 2.35 -10.38
CA THR A 132 -34.78 3.07 -9.54
C THR A 132 -34.23 4.35 -8.91
N ASN A 133 -32.99 4.76 -9.21
CA ASN A 133 -32.41 5.99 -8.68
C ASN A 133 -33.14 7.24 -9.17
N HIS A 134 -33.62 7.23 -10.42
CA HIS A 134 -34.18 8.39 -11.11
C HIS A 134 -33.23 9.60 -11.05
N VAL A 135 -31.94 9.39 -11.37
CA VAL A 135 -30.93 10.45 -11.38
C VAL A 135 -30.40 10.62 -12.80
N VAL A 136 -30.41 11.85 -13.29
CA VAL A 136 -29.74 12.24 -14.53
C VAL A 136 -28.73 13.33 -14.18
N ALA A 137 -27.48 13.16 -14.58
CA ALA A 137 -26.43 14.13 -14.31
C ALA A 137 -25.58 14.40 -15.56
N VAL A 138 -24.97 15.59 -15.59
CA VAL A 138 -23.90 15.92 -16.51
C VAL A 138 -22.67 16.20 -15.67
N GLU A 139 -21.70 15.29 -15.74
CA GLU A 139 -20.48 15.32 -14.95
C GLU A 139 -19.35 16.06 -15.67
N LEU A 140 -18.50 16.66 -14.85
CA LEU A 140 -17.24 17.30 -15.21
C LEU A 140 -16.17 16.60 -14.35
N ASP A 141 -15.69 15.46 -14.82
CA ASP A 141 -14.79 14.59 -14.08
C ASP A 141 -13.32 14.94 -14.36
N THR A 142 -12.53 14.92 -13.29
CA THR A 142 -11.12 15.30 -13.26
C THR A 142 -10.21 14.16 -12.79
N ILE A 143 -10.76 12.96 -12.61
CA ILE A 143 -10.07 11.73 -12.27
C ILE A 143 -10.46 10.65 -13.30
N SER A 144 -9.57 9.69 -13.53
CA SER A 144 -9.89 8.50 -14.32
C SER A 144 -10.07 7.33 -13.36
N ASN A 145 -11.29 6.82 -13.30
CA ASN A 145 -11.71 5.67 -12.53
C ASN A 145 -11.97 4.49 -13.48
N VAL A 146 -11.09 3.48 -13.40
CA VAL A 146 -11.21 2.27 -14.23
C VAL A 146 -12.52 1.53 -13.93
N GLU A 147 -13.00 1.57 -12.69
CA GLU A 147 -14.26 0.95 -12.30
C GLU A 147 -15.50 1.57 -12.97
N PHE A 148 -15.40 2.80 -13.49
CA PHE A 148 -16.48 3.51 -14.17
C PHE A 148 -16.28 3.62 -15.70
N ASN A 149 -15.22 2.98 -16.21
CA ASN A 149 -14.82 3.00 -17.63
C ASN A 149 -14.52 4.42 -18.14
N ASP A 150 -13.91 5.25 -17.30
CA ASP A 150 -13.55 6.62 -17.67
C ASP A 150 -12.53 6.62 -18.82
N LEU A 151 -12.80 7.48 -19.81
CA LEU A 151 -11.92 7.65 -20.96
C LEU A 151 -10.54 8.20 -20.57
N ASP A 152 -10.55 9.24 -19.74
CA ASP A 152 -9.38 9.95 -19.24
C ASP A 152 -9.73 10.69 -17.94
N ASN A 153 -8.76 11.42 -17.38
CA ASN A 153 -8.91 12.20 -16.15
C ASN A 153 -9.37 13.64 -16.39
N ASN A 154 -10.05 13.91 -17.50
CA ASN A 154 -10.49 15.25 -17.90
C ASN A 154 -11.62 15.13 -18.92
N HIS A 155 -12.78 14.60 -18.49
CA HIS A 155 -13.88 14.31 -19.39
C HIS A 155 -15.20 14.94 -18.92
N VAL A 156 -16.12 15.04 -19.87
CA VAL A 156 -17.51 15.44 -19.65
C VAL A 156 -18.37 14.23 -19.97
N GLY A 157 -19.33 13.94 -19.09
CA GLY A 157 -20.15 12.75 -19.16
C GLY A 157 -21.65 13.05 -19.00
N ILE A 158 -22.50 12.17 -19.55
CA ILE A 158 -23.94 12.15 -19.30
C ILE A 158 -24.26 10.85 -18.56
N ASP A 159 -24.63 11.01 -17.30
CA ASP A 159 -24.93 9.91 -16.39
C ASP A 159 -26.42 9.70 -16.28
N ILE A 160 -26.83 8.44 -16.34
CA ILE A 160 -28.21 8.03 -16.09
C ILE A 160 -28.17 6.91 -15.07
N ASN A 161 -28.64 7.19 -13.86
CA ASN A 161 -28.76 6.26 -12.73
C ASN A 161 -27.44 5.62 -12.22
N GLY A 162 -26.28 5.97 -12.77
CA GLY A 162 -24.97 5.52 -12.31
C GLY A 162 -23.84 6.32 -12.96
N LEU A 163 -22.62 6.09 -12.49
CA LEU A 163 -21.39 6.81 -12.88
C LEU A 163 -20.73 6.26 -14.14
N VAL A 164 -21.23 5.15 -14.69
CA VAL A 164 -20.80 4.73 -16.02
C VAL A 164 -21.57 5.58 -17.02
N SER A 165 -20.92 6.64 -17.49
CA SER A 165 -21.46 7.60 -18.44
C SER A 165 -22.04 6.92 -19.70
N VAL A 166 -23.27 7.30 -20.07
CA VAL A 166 -23.95 6.78 -21.28
C VAL A 166 -23.39 7.42 -22.56
N GLN A 167 -22.88 8.64 -22.44
CA GLN A 167 -22.21 9.38 -23.50
C GLN A 167 -21.16 10.27 -22.85
N TYR A 168 -19.93 10.25 -23.36
CA TYR A 168 -18.81 10.97 -22.78
C TYR A 168 -17.80 11.40 -23.85
N ALA A 169 -16.98 12.39 -23.53
CA ALA A 169 -15.84 12.81 -24.33
C ALA A 169 -14.83 13.56 -23.46
N SER A 170 -13.55 13.53 -23.84
CA SER A 170 -12.54 14.41 -23.27
C SER A 170 -13.01 15.87 -23.35
N ALA A 171 -12.75 16.65 -22.31
CA ALA A 171 -13.20 18.02 -22.23
C ALA A 171 -12.61 18.86 -23.36
N GLY A 172 -13.47 19.47 -24.17
CA GLY A 172 -13.09 20.24 -25.33
C GLY A 172 -14.28 20.95 -25.95
N TYR A 173 -14.01 21.85 -26.89
CA TYR A 173 -15.05 22.56 -27.62
C TYR A 173 -14.70 22.73 -29.10
N TYR A 174 -15.71 22.71 -29.96
CA TYR A 174 -15.50 22.96 -31.39
C TYR A 174 -15.38 24.47 -31.63
N SER A 175 -14.22 24.92 -32.09
CA SER A 175 -13.99 26.34 -32.37
C SER A 175 -14.81 26.79 -33.58
N GLN A 176 -15.53 27.90 -33.44
CA GLN A 176 -16.35 28.48 -34.51
C GLN A 176 -15.49 28.93 -35.71
N LEU A 177 -14.20 29.22 -35.49
CA LEU A 177 -13.29 29.74 -36.53
C LEU A 177 -12.86 28.68 -37.55
N ASN A 178 -12.65 27.43 -37.10
CA ASN A 178 -12.07 26.38 -37.94
C ASN A 178 -12.80 25.02 -37.82
N GLY A 179 -13.85 24.92 -37.00
CA GLY A 179 -14.61 23.70 -36.76
C GLY A 179 -13.83 22.59 -36.06
N LYS A 180 -12.60 22.83 -35.58
CA LYS A 180 -11.77 21.82 -34.93
C LYS A 180 -12.03 21.78 -33.43
N LEU A 181 -11.93 20.57 -32.88
CA LEU A 181 -11.96 20.36 -31.43
C LEU A 181 -10.72 21.00 -30.79
N THR A 182 -10.96 21.92 -29.86
CA THR A 182 -9.95 22.57 -29.03
C THR A 182 -10.05 22.00 -27.63
N ASN A 183 -8.96 21.42 -27.14
CA ASN A 183 -8.94 20.76 -25.84
C ASN A 183 -9.09 21.78 -24.71
N LEU A 184 -9.82 21.39 -23.67
CA LEU A 184 -9.96 22.12 -22.42
C LEU A 184 -9.35 21.33 -21.28
N THR A 185 -8.77 22.03 -20.31
CA THR A 185 -8.34 21.44 -19.05
C THR A 185 -9.27 21.91 -17.95
N LEU A 186 -10.15 21.04 -17.47
CA LEU A 186 -11.17 21.35 -16.46
C LEU A 186 -10.55 21.94 -15.18
N ILE A 187 -9.40 21.39 -14.76
CA ILE A 187 -8.64 21.85 -13.59
C ILE A 187 -7.72 23.07 -13.85
N SER A 188 -7.86 23.76 -14.98
CA SER A 188 -7.04 24.94 -15.32
C SER A 188 -7.22 26.12 -14.34
N GLY A 189 -8.27 26.10 -13.52
CA GLY A 189 -8.63 27.18 -12.61
C GLY A 189 -9.25 28.41 -13.28
N GLN A 190 -9.38 28.39 -14.60
CA GLN A 190 -10.07 29.41 -15.39
C GLN A 190 -11.57 29.13 -15.47
N PRO A 191 -12.43 30.17 -15.50
CA PRO A 191 -13.85 29.98 -15.67
C PRO A 191 -14.19 29.41 -17.05
N MET A 192 -15.09 28.43 -17.07
CA MET A 192 -15.68 27.85 -18.27
C MET A 192 -17.20 27.86 -18.14
N GLN A 193 -17.90 27.88 -19.27
CA GLN A 193 -19.35 27.87 -19.33
C GLN A 193 -19.85 26.57 -19.95
N VAL A 194 -20.89 26.02 -19.35
CA VAL A 194 -21.59 24.82 -19.83
C VAL A 194 -23.01 25.21 -20.24
N TRP A 195 -23.50 24.59 -21.30
CA TRP A 195 -24.90 24.61 -21.73
C TRP A 195 -25.40 23.18 -21.83
N ILE A 196 -26.52 22.88 -21.19
CA ILE A 196 -27.20 21.59 -21.27
C ILE A 196 -28.60 21.88 -21.78
N GLU A 197 -28.97 21.25 -22.89
CA GLU A 197 -30.25 21.48 -23.57
C GLU A 197 -30.87 20.14 -23.89
N TYR A 198 -32.07 19.92 -23.38
CA TYR A 198 -32.86 18.73 -23.68
C TYR A 198 -34.11 19.12 -24.46
N GLY A 199 -34.22 18.59 -25.68
CA GLY A 199 -35.43 18.68 -26.51
C GLY A 199 -36.40 17.57 -26.15
N GLY A 200 -37.53 17.91 -25.53
CA GLY A 200 -38.55 16.96 -25.08
C GLY A 200 -39.31 16.29 -26.23
N MET A 201 -39.35 16.90 -27.42
CA MET A 201 -39.95 16.33 -28.63
C MET A 201 -38.94 15.46 -29.38
N GLU A 202 -37.72 15.97 -29.56
CA GLU A 202 -36.63 15.31 -30.27
C GLU A 202 -36.01 14.16 -29.48
N LYS A 203 -36.28 14.12 -28.16
CA LYS A 203 -35.69 13.18 -27.20
C LYS A 203 -34.17 13.21 -27.29
N GLN A 204 -33.60 14.41 -27.28
CA GLN A 204 -32.16 14.62 -27.44
C GLN A 204 -31.63 15.56 -26.36
N ILE A 205 -30.56 15.15 -25.69
CA ILE A 205 -29.78 16.00 -24.79
C ILE A 205 -28.46 16.38 -25.46
N ASN A 206 -28.16 17.67 -25.46
CA ASN A 206 -26.94 18.25 -25.98
C ASN A 206 -26.18 18.95 -24.86
N VAL A 207 -24.88 18.68 -24.76
CA VAL A 207 -23.98 19.31 -23.80
C VAL A 207 -22.89 20.04 -24.56
N THR A 208 -22.80 21.34 -24.33
CA THR A 208 -21.77 22.21 -24.91
C THR A 208 -20.96 22.83 -23.78
N ILE A 209 -19.65 22.97 -23.97
CA ILE A 209 -18.76 23.62 -23.02
C ILE A 209 -17.82 24.55 -23.81
N ALA A 210 -17.42 25.68 -23.22
CA ALA A 210 -16.39 26.57 -23.78
C ALA A 210 -15.75 27.42 -22.67
N PRO A 211 -14.56 28.00 -22.88
CA PRO A 211 -14.03 29.04 -22.01
C PRO A 211 -14.97 30.24 -21.93
N ILE A 212 -14.95 30.97 -20.81
CA ILE A 212 -15.73 32.20 -20.68
C ILE A 212 -15.27 33.25 -21.71
N GLY A 213 -16.22 34.00 -22.28
CA GLY A 213 -15.94 35.01 -23.31
C GLY A 213 -15.81 34.46 -24.73
N VAL A 214 -15.94 33.14 -24.91
CA VAL A 214 -16.17 32.51 -26.21
C VAL A 214 -17.67 32.32 -26.38
N ASP A 215 -18.21 32.72 -27.54
CA ASP A 215 -19.61 32.47 -27.88
C ASP A 215 -19.92 30.97 -27.83
N LYS A 216 -21.15 30.61 -27.46
CA LYS A 216 -21.59 29.21 -27.39
C LYS A 216 -21.31 28.50 -28.74
N PRO A 217 -20.48 27.45 -28.76
CA PRO A 217 -20.22 26.68 -29.98
C PRO A 217 -21.50 26.13 -30.61
N SER A 218 -21.60 26.20 -31.93
CA SER A 218 -22.77 25.66 -32.65
C SER A 218 -22.82 24.13 -32.67
N ARG A 219 -21.68 23.47 -32.51
CA ARG A 219 -21.57 22.01 -32.40
C ARG A 219 -21.37 21.62 -30.94
N PRO A 220 -22.28 20.83 -30.34
CA PRO A 220 -22.13 20.40 -28.96
C PRO A 220 -20.94 19.43 -28.81
N LEU A 221 -20.38 19.36 -27.59
CA LEU A 221 -19.38 18.36 -27.26
C LEU A 221 -20.02 16.97 -27.22
N LEU A 222 -21.16 16.85 -26.53
CA LEU A 222 -21.94 15.61 -26.42
C LEU A 222 -23.33 15.82 -27.02
N SER A 223 -23.78 14.82 -27.76
CA SER A 223 -25.15 14.72 -28.26
C SER A 223 -25.63 13.29 -28.02
N LEU A 224 -26.74 13.14 -27.30
CA LEU A 224 -27.34 11.84 -26.99
C LEU A 224 -28.83 11.86 -27.32
N SER A 225 -29.22 11.07 -28.32
CA SER A 225 -30.63 10.81 -28.64
C SER A 225 -31.17 9.74 -27.70
N ARG A 226 -31.79 10.17 -26.59
CA ARG A 226 -32.37 9.34 -25.54
C ARG A 226 -33.60 10.01 -24.95
N ASP A 227 -34.68 9.25 -24.82
CA ASP A 227 -35.84 9.69 -24.04
C ASP A 227 -35.51 9.68 -22.54
N LEU A 228 -35.56 10.84 -21.89
CA LEU A 228 -35.30 10.97 -20.46
C LEU A 228 -36.55 10.72 -19.61
N SER A 229 -37.73 10.61 -20.21
CA SER A 229 -39.02 10.43 -19.52
C SER A 229 -39.04 9.25 -18.53
N PRO A 230 -38.41 8.10 -18.79
CA PRO A 230 -38.35 6.98 -17.84
C PRO A 230 -37.49 7.25 -16.60
N TYR A 231 -36.52 8.16 -16.69
CA TYR A 231 -35.56 8.46 -15.62
C TYR A 231 -35.99 9.66 -14.77
N LEU A 232 -36.93 10.46 -15.25
CA LEU A 232 -37.45 11.62 -14.55
C LEU A 232 -38.79 11.32 -13.88
N ASN A 233 -38.99 11.74 -12.64
CA ASN A 233 -40.30 11.83 -12.00
C ASN A 233 -41.02 13.11 -12.44
N SER A 234 -42.32 13.23 -12.16
CA SER A 234 -43.11 14.42 -12.53
C SER A 234 -42.54 15.70 -11.94
N SER A 235 -42.08 15.67 -10.69
CA SER A 235 -41.39 16.78 -10.02
C SER A 235 -40.10 16.30 -9.36
N MET A 236 -39.02 17.04 -9.55
CA MET A 236 -37.67 16.70 -9.10
C MET A 236 -36.86 17.95 -8.74
N TYR A 237 -35.71 17.78 -8.10
CA TYR A 237 -34.81 18.87 -7.77
C TYR A 237 -33.68 18.97 -8.79
N ILE A 238 -33.23 20.19 -9.04
CA ILE A 238 -32.06 20.49 -9.86
C ILE A 238 -30.99 21.17 -9.03
N GLY A 239 -29.73 20.90 -9.32
CA GLY A 239 -28.64 21.47 -8.57
C GLY A 239 -27.28 21.00 -9.02
N PHE A 240 -26.33 21.14 -8.11
CA PHE A 240 -24.96 20.70 -8.30
C PHE A 240 -24.56 19.73 -7.21
N SER A 241 -23.84 18.69 -7.60
CA SER A 241 -23.18 17.75 -6.71
C SER A 241 -21.67 17.81 -6.93
N SER A 242 -20.89 17.62 -5.87
CA SER A 242 -19.45 17.46 -5.96
C SER A 242 -18.95 16.71 -4.74
N SER A 243 -17.74 16.18 -4.83
CA SER A 243 -17.07 15.51 -3.74
C SER A 243 -15.61 15.92 -3.67
N THR A 244 -15.07 15.77 -2.46
CA THR A 244 -13.64 15.83 -2.20
C THR A 244 -13.09 14.43 -2.00
N GLY A 245 -11.81 14.25 -2.29
CA GLY A 245 -11.10 13.02 -2.01
C GLY A 245 -9.70 13.27 -1.46
N SER A 246 -8.76 12.41 -1.82
CA SER A 246 -7.35 12.56 -1.42
C SER A 246 -6.65 13.71 -2.14
N PHE A 247 -7.17 14.17 -3.29
CA PHE A 247 -6.70 15.33 -4.03
C PHE A 247 -7.64 16.53 -3.79
N TYR A 248 -7.06 17.68 -3.45
CA TYR A 248 -7.84 18.86 -3.07
C TYR A 248 -8.15 19.72 -4.29
N SER A 249 -9.43 19.79 -4.65
CA SER A 249 -9.96 20.77 -5.60
C SER A 249 -11.11 21.56 -4.97
N SER A 250 -11.12 22.87 -5.22
CA SER A 250 -12.29 23.71 -4.98
C SER A 250 -13.10 23.85 -6.26
N HIS A 251 -14.35 23.38 -6.23
CA HIS A 251 -15.30 23.52 -7.33
C HIS A 251 -16.19 24.74 -7.07
N TYR A 252 -16.16 25.71 -8.00
CA TYR A 252 -16.92 26.94 -7.92
C TYR A 252 -17.98 27.00 -9.01
N VAL A 253 -19.14 27.55 -8.68
CA VAL A 253 -20.13 28.04 -9.65
C VAL A 253 -20.26 29.55 -9.47
N LEU A 254 -20.10 30.28 -10.56
CA LEU A 254 -20.10 31.75 -10.59
C LEU A 254 -21.49 32.29 -10.93
N GLY A 255 -22.22 31.59 -11.77
CA GLY A 255 -23.58 31.95 -12.14
C GLY A 255 -24.31 30.78 -12.79
N TRP A 256 -25.63 30.85 -12.77
CA TRP A 256 -26.51 29.77 -13.21
C TRP A 256 -27.84 30.32 -13.73
N SER A 257 -28.26 29.88 -14.91
CA SER A 257 -29.58 30.13 -15.48
C SER A 257 -30.24 28.81 -15.85
N PHE A 258 -31.54 28.71 -15.63
CA PHE A 258 -32.33 27.54 -15.95
C PHE A 258 -33.71 27.95 -16.48
N LYS A 259 -34.23 27.18 -17.45
CA LYS A 259 -35.58 27.37 -17.99
C LYS A 259 -36.25 26.04 -18.39
N ILE A 260 -37.50 25.86 -17.99
CA ILE A 260 -38.41 24.84 -18.54
C ILE A 260 -39.10 25.40 -19.80
N ASN A 261 -39.35 24.53 -20.79
CA ASN A 261 -40.07 24.82 -22.02
C ASN A 261 -39.48 25.98 -22.84
N GLY A 262 -38.16 26.15 -22.80
CA GLY A 262 -37.48 27.15 -23.61
C GLY A 262 -35.98 27.16 -23.39
N GLN A 263 -35.33 28.17 -23.96
CA GLN A 263 -33.90 28.41 -23.84
C GLN A 263 -33.59 29.31 -22.64
N ALA A 264 -32.67 28.88 -21.79
CA ALA A 264 -32.19 29.59 -20.62
C ALA A 264 -31.52 30.90 -21.05
N GLU A 265 -31.74 31.94 -20.26
CA GLU A 265 -31.20 33.26 -20.54
C GLU A 265 -29.67 33.25 -20.44
N ALA A 266 -29.02 34.02 -21.31
CA ALA A 266 -27.57 34.13 -21.30
C ALA A 266 -27.08 34.85 -20.03
N LEU A 267 -26.01 34.34 -19.42
CA LEU A 267 -25.40 34.97 -18.26
C LEU A 267 -24.60 36.22 -18.69
N ASP A 268 -24.87 37.36 -18.04
CA ASP A 268 -24.03 38.54 -18.16
C ASP A 268 -22.69 38.31 -17.45
N ILE A 269 -21.67 37.98 -18.23
CA ILE A 269 -20.32 37.67 -17.77
C ILE A 269 -19.72 38.80 -16.93
N SER A 270 -20.04 40.06 -17.25
CA SER A 270 -19.49 41.23 -16.56
C SER A 270 -19.98 41.35 -15.11
N ARG A 271 -21.12 40.75 -14.79
CA ARG A 271 -21.74 40.75 -13.45
C ARG A 271 -21.33 39.56 -12.59
N LEU A 272 -20.60 38.59 -13.14
CA LEU A 272 -20.23 37.40 -12.39
C LEU A 272 -19.22 37.73 -11.29
N PRO A 273 -19.35 37.08 -10.12
CA PRO A 273 -18.42 37.25 -9.02
C PRO A 273 -17.02 36.76 -9.40
N LYS A 274 -16.00 37.49 -8.94
CA LYS A 274 -14.61 37.16 -9.24
C LYS A 274 -14.12 36.00 -8.39
N LEU A 275 -13.41 35.07 -9.02
CA LEU A 275 -12.74 33.98 -8.32
C LEU A 275 -11.66 34.52 -7.36
N PRO A 276 -11.37 33.81 -6.25
CA PRO A 276 -10.30 34.19 -5.32
C PRO A 276 -8.96 34.33 -6.04
N LYS A 277 -7.99 35.10 -5.54
CA LYS A 277 -6.66 35.08 -6.15
C LYS A 277 -5.98 33.73 -5.83
N LEU A 278 -5.45 33.06 -6.85
CA LEU A 278 -4.60 31.88 -6.64
C LEU A 278 -3.30 32.37 -5.99
N GLY A 279 -3.02 31.90 -4.77
CA GLY A 279 -1.72 32.11 -4.14
C GLY A 279 -0.61 31.39 -4.91
N PRO A 280 0.67 31.61 -4.55
CA PRO A 280 1.78 30.91 -5.19
C PRO A 280 1.54 29.39 -5.15
N LYS A 281 1.80 28.72 -6.29
CA LYS A 281 1.64 27.25 -6.44
C LYS A 281 2.33 26.57 -5.27
N LYS A 282 1.58 25.88 -4.40
CA LYS A 282 2.19 25.04 -3.37
C LYS A 282 2.80 23.85 -4.09
N THR A 283 4.12 23.71 -4.05
CA THR A 283 4.80 22.50 -4.53
C THR A 283 4.54 21.36 -3.56
N SER A 284 4.45 20.12 -4.06
CA SER A 284 4.27 18.94 -3.20
C SER A 284 5.46 18.79 -2.26
N LYS A 285 5.21 18.88 -0.95
CA LYS A 285 6.24 18.68 0.08
C LYS A 285 6.86 17.28 0.00
N PHE A 286 6.13 16.28 -0.51
CA PHE A 286 6.68 14.94 -0.72
C PHE A 286 7.79 14.94 -1.78
N LEU A 287 7.58 15.66 -2.88
CA LEU A 287 8.57 15.75 -3.96
C LEU A 287 9.78 16.59 -3.52
N THR A 288 9.55 17.62 -2.70
CA THR A 288 10.62 18.52 -2.24
C THR A 288 11.39 18.00 -1.02
N ILE A 289 10.77 17.22 -0.13
CA ILE A 289 11.37 16.77 1.14
C ILE A 289 11.45 15.25 1.22
N GLY A 290 10.40 14.54 0.82
CA GLY A 290 10.32 13.07 0.89
C GLY A 290 11.34 12.37 0.00
N LEU A 291 11.48 12.81 -1.25
CA LEU A 291 12.43 12.22 -2.21
C LEU A 291 13.90 12.39 -1.77
N PRO A 292 14.38 13.59 -1.36
CA PRO A 292 15.73 13.73 -0.80
C PRO A 292 15.97 12.88 0.45
N VAL A 293 14.99 12.79 1.35
CA VAL A 293 15.11 11.97 2.58
C VAL A 293 15.20 10.48 2.24
N LEU A 294 14.43 10.00 1.26
CA LEU A 294 14.51 8.62 0.78
C LEU A 294 15.86 8.32 0.12
N CYS A 295 16.39 9.24 -0.69
CA CYS A 295 17.71 9.10 -1.28
C CYS A 295 18.81 9.09 -0.20
N LEU A 296 18.73 9.98 0.80
CA LEU A 296 19.69 10.02 1.90
C LEU A 296 19.66 8.75 2.76
N SER A 297 18.48 8.19 3.03
CA SER A 297 18.35 6.94 3.79
C SER A 297 18.93 5.75 3.04
N LEU A 298 18.68 5.66 1.72
CA LEU A 298 19.27 4.62 0.86
C LEU A 298 20.80 4.71 0.82
N VAL A 299 21.36 5.92 0.71
CA VAL A 299 22.82 6.13 0.78
C VAL A 299 23.37 5.72 2.15
N PHE A 300 22.69 6.08 3.24
CA PHE A 300 23.11 5.71 4.58
C PHE A 300 23.12 4.18 4.80
N VAL A 301 22.12 3.46 4.30
CA VAL A 301 22.06 1.99 4.34
C VAL A 301 23.18 1.37 3.52
N ALA A 302 23.47 1.90 2.32
CA ALA A 302 24.56 1.41 1.49
C ALA A 302 25.94 1.60 2.16
N VAL A 303 26.21 2.80 2.69
CA VAL A 303 27.46 3.11 3.41
C VAL A 303 27.60 2.25 4.66
N SER A 304 26.53 2.06 5.43
CA SER A 304 26.52 1.20 6.61
C SER A 304 26.80 -0.26 6.25
N SER A 305 26.23 -0.76 5.16
CA SER A 305 26.45 -2.13 4.67
C SER A 305 27.89 -2.35 4.22
N VAL A 306 28.48 -1.40 3.47
CA VAL A 306 29.89 -1.44 3.07
C VAL A 306 30.81 -1.38 4.28
N SER A 307 30.54 -0.47 5.22
CA SER A 307 31.33 -0.31 6.46
C SER A 307 31.28 -1.58 7.32
N TYR A 308 30.11 -2.19 7.45
CA TYR A 308 29.93 -3.47 8.12
C TYR A 308 30.72 -4.58 7.41
N GLY A 309 30.67 -4.64 6.07
CA GLY A 309 31.44 -5.59 5.27
C GLY A 309 32.96 -5.45 5.47
N ILE A 310 33.49 -4.22 5.46
CA ILE A 310 34.91 -3.94 5.70
C ILE A 310 35.30 -4.31 7.14
N ARG A 311 34.49 -3.91 8.13
CA ARG A 311 34.75 -4.21 9.55
C ARG A 311 34.73 -5.71 9.81
N ARG A 312 33.81 -6.44 9.16
CA ARG A 312 33.75 -7.90 9.19
C ARG A 312 34.99 -8.52 8.57
N ARG A 313 35.42 -8.05 7.39
CA ARG A 313 36.65 -8.54 6.74
C ARG A 313 37.90 -8.31 7.61
N ARG A 314 38.04 -7.13 8.23
CA ARG A 314 39.16 -6.83 9.14
C ARG A 314 39.15 -7.69 10.40
N LYS A 315 37.97 -7.95 10.99
CA LYS A 315 37.84 -8.80 12.19
C LYS A 315 38.31 -10.24 11.96
N PHE A 316 38.21 -10.73 10.72
CA PHE A 316 38.65 -12.08 10.32
C PHE A 316 39.92 -12.06 9.46
N ALA A 317 40.65 -10.94 9.42
CA ALA A 317 41.93 -10.88 8.73
C ALA A 317 42.99 -11.50 9.65
N GLU A 318 43.47 -12.69 9.30
CA GLU A 318 44.59 -13.34 9.98
C GLU A 318 45.88 -12.64 9.56
N VAL A 319 46.70 -12.24 10.54
CA VAL A 319 48.06 -11.73 10.33
C VAL A 319 48.98 -12.94 10.40
N LEU A 320 49.63 -13.27 9.28
CA LEU A 320 50.69 -14.27 9.25
C LEU A 320 51.94 -13.66 9.86
N GLU A 321 52.50 -14.29 10.89
CA GLU A 321 53.80 -13.89 11.45
C GLU A 321 54.91 -14.65 10.73
N ASP A 322 56.01 -13.98 10.40
CA ASP A 322 57.06 -14.51 9.51
C ASP A 322 57.70 -15.82 10.00
N TRP A 323 57.60 -16.13 11.30
CA TRP A 323 58.11 -17.37 11.90
C TRP A 323 57.17 -18.58 11.73
N GLU A 324 55.90 -18.39 11.33
CA GLU A 324 54.94 -19.49 11.12
C GLU A 324 55.16 -20.25 9.79
N LEU A 325 55.94 -19.70 8.86
CA LEU A 325 56.26 -20.31 7.56
C LEU A 325 57.25 -21.48 7.65
N ASP A 326 58.12 -21.49 8.66
CA ASP A 326 59.27 -22.40 8.68
C ASP A 326 59.05 -23.68 9.51
N PHE A 327 58.31 -23.68 10.64
CA PHE A 327 58.24 -24.86 11.54
C PHE A 327 56.97 -25.04 12.42
N GLY A 328 55.76 -24.64 11.99
CA GLY A 328 54.53 -24.79 12.80
C GLY A 328 53.70 -26.07 12.53
N PRO A 329 53.13 -26.76 13.56
CA PRO A 329 52.11 -27.79 13.33
C PRO A 329 50.84 -27.20 12.71
N GLN A 330 50.06 -28.03 12.01
CA GLN A 330 48.89 -27.62 11.22
C GLN A 330 47.86 -26.84 12.08
N ARG A 331 47.71 -25.53 11.84
CA ARG A 331 46.81 -24.66 12.60
C ARG A 331 45.40 -24.65 11.99
N PHE A 332 44.37 -24.79 12.83
CA PHE A 332 42.98 -24.58 12.44
C PHE A 332 42.68 -23.08 12.30
N LYS A 333 41.99 -22.68 11.23
CA LYS A 333 41.61 -21.28 11.00
C LYS A 333 40.67 -20.80 12.10
N TYR A 334 40.78 -19.54 12.52
CA TYR A 334 39.94 -19.01 13.60
C TYR A 334 38.44 -19.11 13.28
N LYS A 335 38.06 -18.94 12.00
CA LYS A 335 36.68 -19.11 11.55
C LYS A 335 36.16 -20.53 11.79
N ASP A 336 37.01 -21.53 11.59
CA ASP A 336 36.64 -22.94 11.73
C ASP A 336 36.49 -23.27 13.22
N LEU A 337 37.43 -22.81 14.06
CA LEU A 337 37.33 -22.90 15.52
C LEU A 337 36.11 -22.17 16.08
N TYR A 338 35.81 -20.95 15.61
CA TYR A 338 34.62 -20.19 16.01
C TYR A 338 33.33 -20.91 15.62
N THR A 339 33.34 -21.65 14.51
CA THR A 339 32.15 -22.40 14.06
C THR A 339 32.00 -23.69 14.86
N ALA A 340 33.09 -24.45 15.04
CA ALA A 340 33.14 -25.70 15.79
C ALA A 340 32.77 -25.54 17.27
N THR A 341 33.10 -24.38 17.86
CA THR A 341 32.77 -24.04 19.25
C THR A 341 31.49 -23.21 19.41
N LYS A 342 30.69 -23.07 18.33
CA LYS A 342 29.45 -22.27 18.29
C LYS A 342 29.63 -20.85 18.84
N GLY A 343 30.75 -20.23 18.48
CA GLY A 343 31.12 -18.87 18.82
C GLY A 343 31.80 -18.71 20.17
N PHE A 344 32.45 -19.76 20.69
CA PHE A 344 33.08 -19.78 22.02
C PHE A 344 32.11 -19.39 23.15
N GLY A 345 30.85 -19.84 23.02
CA GLY A 345 29.82 -19.58 24.01
C GLY A 345 30.08 -20.32 25.32
N ASP A 346 29.64 -19.77 26.45
CA ASP A 346 29.88 -20.37 27.76
C ASP A 346 29.27 -21.78 27.92
N LYS A 347 28.27 -22.13 27.10
CA LYS A 347 27.68 -23.47 27.06
C LYS A 347 28.63 -24.56 26.58
N GLU A 348 29.61 -24.20 25.76
CA GLU A 348 30.62 -25.11 25.26
C GLU A 348 31.91 -25.02 26.09
N LEU A 349 31.96 -24.24 27.17
CA LEU A 349 33.17 -24.12 27.99
C LEU A 349 33.36 -25.37 28.85
N LEU A 350 34.45 -26.10 28.61
CA LEU A 350 34.82 -27.29 29.39
C LEU A 350 35.61 -26.94 30.66
N GLY A 351 36.36 -25.84 30.64
CA GLY A 351 37.13 -25.39 31.80
C GLY A 351 37.96 -24.13 31.55
N SER A 352 38.42 -23.50 32.62
CA SER A 352 39.28 -22.31 32.58
C SER A 352 40.35 -22.35 33.66
N GLY A 353 41.60 -22.02 33.32
CA GLY A 353 42.72 -21.94 34.24
C GLY A 353 43.79 -20.94 33.80
N GLY A 354 44.96 -20.96 34.44
CA GLY A 354 46.07 -20.02 34.18
C GLY A 354 46.62 -20.05 32.75
N PHE A 355 46.31 -21.09 31.99
CA PHE A 355 46.73 -21.28 30.59
C PHE A 355 45.61 -21.06 29.57
N GLY A 356 44.44 -20.56 30.01
CA GLY A 356 43.34 -20.18 29.12
C GLY A 356 42.02 -20.91 29.37
N ARG A 357 41.10 -20.76 28.40
CA ARG A 357 39.76 -21.36 28.40
C ARG A 357 39.71 -22.46 27.35
N VAL A 358 39.15 -23.61 27.72
CA VAL A 358 39.01 -24.78 26.84
C VAL A 358 37.54 -24.93 26.49
N TYR A 359 37.24 -25.03 25.20
CA TYR A 359 35.88 -25.18 24.68
C TYR A 359 35.70 -26.54 24.02
N LYS A 360 34.52 -27.12 24.18
CA LYS A 360 34.06 -28.32 23.48
C LYS A 360 33.90 -27.98 22.02
N ALA A 361 34.66 -28.67 21.18
CA ALA A 361 34.42 -28.72 19.75
C ALA A 361 33.57 -29.95 19.45
N GLU A 362 32.61 -29.80 18.54
CA GLU A 362 31.73 -30.88 18.10
C GLU A 362 32.47 -31.72 17.05
N ASP A 363 33.39 -32.58 17.49
CA ASP A 363 34.11 -33.50 16.61
C ASP A 363 33.53 -34.92 16.67
N VAL A 364 33.48 -35.55 15.51
CA VAL A 364 33.06 -36.95 15.32
C VAL A 364 34.04 -37.86 16.08
N ILE A 365 33.55 -38.65 17.03
CA ILE A 365 34.38 -39.65 17.72
C ILE A 365 34.88 -40.64 16.66
N LEU A 366 36.19 -40.66 16.43
CA LEU A 366 36.79 -41.40 15.31
C LEU A 366 36.39 -42.88 15.31
N VAL A 367 36.41 -43.51 16.49
CA VAL A 367 36.02 -44.93 16.66
C VAL A 367 34.56 -45.16 16.26
N ASP A 368 33.63 -44.27 16.65
CA ASP A 368 32.21 -44.38 16.32
C ASP A 368 31.97 -44.25 14.82
N TRP A 369 32.73 -43.38 14.16
CA TRP A 369 32.66 -43.18 12.72
C TRP A 369 33.19 -44.38 11.93
N VAL A 370 34.36 -44.91 12.30
CA VAL A 370 34.90 -46.13 11.67
C VAL A 370 33.96 -47.32 11.88
N PHE A 371 33.37 -47.45 13.08
CA PHE A 371 32.39 -48.49 13.39
C PHE A 371 31.11 -48.35 12.56
N ALA A 372 30.60 -47.13 12.36
CA ALA A 372 29.44 -46.88 11.50
C ALA A 372 29.71 -47.23 10.03
N ARG A 373 30.90 -46.93 9.52
CA ARG A 373 31.32 -47.31 8.15
C ARG A 373 31.43 -48.82 7.98
N TRP A 374 31.93 -49.50 9.01
CA TRP A 374 32.00 -50.95 9.02
C TRP A 374 30.61 -51.61 8.98
N LEU A 375 29.66 -51.14 9.81
CA LEU A 375 28.27 -51.62 9.75
C LEU A 375 27.59 -51.34 8.41
N GLY A 376 27.99 -50.27 7.72
CA GLY A 376 27.52 -49.92 6.38
C GLY A 376 28.12 -50.75 5.25
N GLY A 377 29.12 -51.61 5.52
CA GLY A 377 29.86 -52.34 4.49
C GLY A 377 30.88 -51.48 3.72
N GLU A 378 31.19 -50.29 4.22
CA GLU A 378 32.03 -49.26 3.60
C GLU A 378 33.29 -48.97 4.44
N ILE A 379 33.83 -49.95 5.17
CA ILE A 379 34.95 -49.74 6.10
C ILE A 379 36.18 -49.12 5.43
N LEU A 380 36.41 -49.39 4.14
CA LEU A 380 37.53 -48.82 3.38
C LEU A 380 37.43 -47.30 3.16
N GLU A 381 36.25 -46.69 3.39
CA GLU A 381 36.11 -45.23 3.44
C GLU A 381 36.73 -44.61 4.68
N ALA A 382 36.98 -45.41 5.72
CA ALA A 382 37.62 -44.95 6.96
C ALA A 382 39.14 -44.80 6.85
N ARG A 383 39.73 -45.22 5.72
CA ARG A 383 41.15 -45.06 5.41
C ARG A 383 41.54 -43.58 5.39
N ASP A 384 42.74 -43.29 5.88
CA ASP A 384 43.35 -41.97 5.72
C ASP A 384 43.56 -41.66 4.22
N PRO A 385 42.96 -40.57 3.71
CA PRO A 385 43.10 -40.18 2.30
C PRO A 385 44.55 -39.98 1.85
N ASN A 386 45.49 -39.69 2.77
CA ASN A 386 46.90 -39.47 2.47
C ASN A 386 47.67 -40.76 2.13
N LEU A 387 47.12 -41.95 2.42
CA LEU A 387 47.68 -43.22 1.95
C LEU A 387 47.60 -43.39 0.42
N GLY A 388 46.88 -42.50 -0.28
CA GLY A 388 46.73 -42.55 -1.73
C GLY A 388 45.97 -43.81 -2.18
N THR A 389 46.28 -44.28 -3.39
CA THR A 389 45.62 -45.44 -4.02
C THR A 389 46.45 -46.73 -3.97
N GLU A 390 47.68 -46.68 -3.43
CA GLU A 390 48.61 -47.81 -3.39
C GLU A 390 48.53 -48.54 -2.03
N TYR A 391 47.51 -49.37 -1.86
CA TYR A 391 47.38 -50.25 -0.70
C TYR A 391 46.62 -51.52 -1.09
N VAL A 392 46.85 -52.60 -0.36
CA VAL A 392 46.11 -53.85 -0.53
C VAL A 392 44.81 -53.73 0.26
N ALA A 393 43.67 -53.84 -0.42
CA ALA A 393 42.36 -53.56 0.17
C ALA A 393 42.05 -54.51 1.33
N GLU A 394 42.43 -55.78 1.18
CA GLU A 394 42.23 -56.84 2.14
C GLU A 394 43.05 -56.62 3.43
N GLU A 395 44.29 -56.12 3.30
CA GLU A 395 45.14 -55.80 4.44
C GLU A 395 44.61 -54.56 5.19
N MET A 396 44.13 -53.55 4.46
CA MET A 396 43.54 -52.35 5.06
C MET A 396 42.25 -52.67 5.81
N GLU A 397 41.40 -53.54 5.24
CA GLU A 397 40.20 -54.01 5.91
C GLU A 397 40.54 -54.79 7.19
N LEU A 398 41.51 -55.70 7.12
CA LEU A 398 42.00 -56.45 8.28
C LEU A 398 42.48 -55.52 9.40
N VAL A 399 43.30 -54.52 9.07
CA VAL A 399 43.87 -53.57 10.05
C VAL A 399 42.79 -52.68 10.66
N LEU A 400 41.81 -52.22 9.88
CA LEU A 400 40.71 -51.39 10.38
C LEU A 400 39.78 -52.20 11.30
N GLN A 401 39.46 -53.44 10.94
CA GLN A 401 38.65 -54.34 11.78
C GLN A 401 39.39 -54.70 13.07
N LEU A 402 40.67 -55.03 12.99
CA LEU A 402 41.51 -55.32 14.15
C LEU A 402 41.66 -54.09 15.06
N GLY A 403 41.80 -52.89 14.48
CA GLY A 403 41.83 -51.62 15.20
C GLY A 403 40.54 -51.36 16.00
N LEU A 404 39.37 -51.68 15.42
CA LEU A 404 38.09 -51.64 16.12
C LEU A 404 38.04 -52.64 17.30
N MET A 405 38.53 -53.86 17.11
CA MET A 405 38.59 -54.86 18.18
C MET A 405 39.51 -54.44 19.33
N CYS A 406 40.66 -53.88 19.02
CA CYS A 406 41.60 -53.36 20.02
C CYS A 406 41.03 -52.16 20.79
N SER A 407 40.11 -51.41 20.17
CA SER A 407 39.50 -50.19 20.72
C SER A 407 38.18 -50.45 21.48
N GLN A 408 37.79 -51.71 21.69
CA GLN A 408 36.57 -52.04 22.45
C GLN A 408 36.63 -51.47 23.86
N SER A 409 35.50 -50.95 24.38
CA SER A 409 35.44 -50.41 25.75
C SER A 409 35.73 -51.47 26.82
N GLU A 410 35.19 -52.68 26.66
CA GLU A 410 35.37 -53.80 27.57
C GLU A 410 36.73 -54.50 27.37
N PRO A 411 37.62 -54.52 28.38
CA PRO A 411 38.96 -55.11 28.25
C PRO A 411 38.94 -56.59 27.87
N ALA A 412 37.92 -57.35 28.30
CA ALA A 412 37.80 -58.78 28.03
C ALA A 412 37.49 -59.12 26.56
N GLY A 413 36.95 -58.16 25.78
CA GLY A 413 36.67 -58.33 24.36
C GLY A 413 37.83 -57.97 23.43
N ARG A 414 38.90 -57.38 23.98
CA ARG A 414 40.11 -57.00 23.21
C ARG A 414 41.00 -58.22 22.99
N PRO A 415 41.54 -58.43 21.78
CA PRO A 415 42.49 -59.51 21.54
C PRO A 415 43.79 -59.28 22.32
N SER A 416 44.42 -60.36 22.77
CA SER A 416 45.78 -60.29 23.33
C SER A 416 46.79 -59.94 22.25
N MET A 417 47.93 -59.33 22.61
CA MET A 417 48.97 -58.99 21.64
C MET A 417 49.48 -60.20 20.84
N ARG A 418 49.49 -61.39 21.45
CA ARG A 418 49.82 -62.63 20.73
C ARG A 418 48.82 -62.90 19.60
N GLN A 419 47.53 -62.71 19.85
CA GLN A 419 46.49 -62.88 18.84
C GLN A 419 46.53 -61.79 17.77
N VAL A 420 46.80 -60.54 18.15
CA VAL A 420 46.98 -59.42 17.21
C VAL A 420 48.08 -59.74 16.18
N VAL A 421 49.23 -60.24 16.64
CA VAL A 421 50.34 -60.62 15.74
C VAL A 421 49.93 -61.80 14.85
N GLN A 422 49.30 -62.83 15.41
CA GLN A 422 48.82 -63.98 14.64
C GLN A 422 47.78 -63.61 13.57
N PHE A 423 46.94 -62.60 13.82
CA PHE A 423 46.00 -62.07 12.83
C PHE A 423 46.72 -61.31 11.71
N LEU A 424 47.72 -60.50 12.04
CA LEU A 424 48.49 -59.73 11.05
C LEU A 424 49.41 -60.62 10.19
N GLU A 425 49.95 -61.70 10.75
CA GLU A 425 50.79 -62.67 10.04
C GLU A 425 49.98 -63.66 9.18
N GLY A 426 48.65 -63.70 9.35
CA GLY A 426 47.75 -64.61 8.63
C GLY A 426 47.72 -66.04 9.17
N ASP A 427 48.34 -66.27 10.34
CA ASP A 427 48.40 -67.58 11.01
C ASP A 427 47.02 -68.08 11.47
N ILE A 428 46.11 -67.14 11.78
CA ILE A 428 44.74 -67.41 12.22
C ILE A 428 43.82 -66.42 11.49
N PRO A 429 42.69 -66.86 10.89
CA PRO A 429 41.72 -65.94 10.30
C PRO A 429 41.07 -65.06 11.37
N LEU A 430 40.78 -63.80 11.02
CA LEU A 430 40.02 -62.91 11.90
C LEU A 430 38.62 -63.53 12.14
N PRO A 431 38.12 -63.60 13.38
CA PRO A 431 36.78 -64.13 13.65
C PRO A 431 35.72 -63.32 12.91
N ASP A 432 34.67 -63.96 12.41
CA ASP A 432 33.55 -63.24 11.80
C ASP A 432 32.83 -62.39 12.85
N ILE A 433 33.15 -61.09 12.83
CA ILE A 433 32.70 -60.11 13.81
C ILE A 433 31.19 -59.81 13.66
N SER A 434 30.54 -60.36 12.63
CA SER A 434 29.06 -60.34 12.46
C SER A 434 28.30 -60.96 13.65
N LEU A 435 28.98 -61.75 14.48
CA LEU A 435 28.44 -62.32 15.71
C LEU A 435 28.63 -61.44 16.96
N LEU A 436 29.25 -60.25 16.88
CA LEU A 436 29.16 -59.20 17.93
C LEU A 436 27.76 -58.55 17.99
N ARG A 437 26.71 -59.29 17.62
CA ARG A 437 25.32 -58.85 17.67
C ARG A 437 24.90 -58.66 19.13
N LEU A 438 24.92 -57.39 19.54
CA LEU A 438 24.47 -56.81 20.81
C LEU A 438 23.18 -57.43 21.40
N PRO A 439 23.00 -57.47 22.74
CA PRO A 439 21.66 -57.24 23.28
C PRO A 439 21.24 -55.82 22.89
N LYS A 440 20.13 -55.71 22.14
CA LYS A 440 19.41 -54.45 21.90
C LYS A 440 18.96 -53.85 23.24
N SER A 441 19.83 -53.09 23.89
CA SER A 441 19.51 -52.06 24.86
C SER A 441 20.81 -51.35 25.19
N ASP A 442 20.80 -50.04 24.99
CA ASP A 442 21.86 -49.08 25.36
C ASP A 442 23.03 -48.96 24.38
N LEU A 443 22.98 -47.92 23.54
CA LEU A 443 24.18 -47.26 23.01
C LEU A 443 25.11 -46.95 24.20
N PRO A 444 26.34 -47.50 24.29
CA PRO A 444 27.24 -47.15 25.37
C PRO A 444 28.40 -46.36 24.82
N PHE A 445 28.23 -45.05 24.65
CA PHE A 445 29.33 -44.09 24.83
C PHE A 445 28.82 -42.71 25.27
N SER A 446 27.78 -42.68 26.11
CA SER A 446 27.42 -41.53 26.95
C SER A 446 28.04 -41.61 28.36
N ARG A 447 28.96 -42.57 28.61
CA ARG A 447 29.57 -42.78 29.93
C ARG A 447 31.06 -42.43 29.95
N PHE A 448 31.39 -41.20 29.54
CA PHE A 448 32.64 -40.55 29.94
C PHE A 448 32.44 -39.46 31.00
N ASP A 449 31.19 -39.24 31.46
CA ASP A 449 30.88 -38.21 32.47
C ASP A 449 31.18 -38.65 33.92
N ASP A 450 31.48 -39.91 34.20
CA ASP A 450 31.59 -40.43 35.59
C ASP A 450 33.03 -40.59 36.13
N PHE A 451 34.06 -40.11 35.42
CA PHE A 451 35.42 -40.03 35.95
C PHE A 451 35.79 -38.62 36.45
N ALA A 452 34.81 -37.86 36.95
CA ALA A 452 35.07 -36.73 37.83
C ALA A 452 35.36 -37.27 39.24
N MET A 453 36.64 -37.59 39.48
CA MET A 453 37.19 -38.01 40.78
C MET A 453 36.69 -37.10 41.91
N SER A 454 35.92 -37.72 42.80
CA SER A 454 35.68 -37.29 44.16
C SER A 454 37.00 -37.27 44.95
N TYR A 455 37.37 -36.10 45.47
CA TYR A 455 38.18 -36.01 46.68
C TYR A 455 37.52 -35.06 47.68
N PRO A 456 37.55 -35.38 49.00
CA PRO A 456 36.67 -34.78 49.98
C PRO A 456 37.20 -33.44 50.49
N SER A 457 36.28 -32.48 50.61
CA SER A 457 36.45 -31.22 51.34
C SER A 457 36.77 -31.50 52.81
N SER A 458 37.91 -30.99 53.28
CA SER A 458 38.29 -30.91 54.69
C SER A 458 38.50 -29.46 55.09
N MET A 459 37.74 -29.07 56.13
CA MET A 459 37.89 -27.91 57.01
C MET A 459 37.75 -26.50 56.42
N GLY A 460 36.62 -25.87 56.76
CA GLY A 460 36.55 -24.43 56.95
C GLY A 460 37.07 -24.01 58.32
N LYS A 461 37.64 -22.80 58.39
CA LYS A 461 37.31 -21.77 59.40
C LYS A 461 38.02 -20.45 59.10
N SER A 462 37.19 -19.40 59.04
CA SER A 462 37.36 -18.01 59.49
C SER A 462 38.77 -17.52 59.91
N ILE A 463 39.17 -16.34 59.44
CA ILE A 463 39.39 -15.13 60.26
C ILE A 463 39.60 -13.89 59.35
N SER A 464 39.13 -12.76 59.87
CA SER A 464 39.03 -11.38 59.38
C SER A 464 40.34 -10.56 59.32
N HIS A 465 40.21 -9.33 58.79
CA HIS A 465 41.13 -8.16 58.79
C HIS A 465 42.16 -8.15 57.61
N THR A 466 42.48 -7.04 56.90
CA THR A 466 42.26 -5.60 57.06
C THR A 466 42.62 -4.86 55.74
N SER A 467 42.04 -3.67 55.56
CA SER A 467 42.59 -2.45 54.91
C SER A 467 43.13 -2.48 53.48
N VAL A 468 42.41 -1.79 52.57
CA VAL A 468 43.04 -1.09 51.45
C VAL A 468 42.83 0.40 51.66
N SER A 469 43.93 1.10 51.92
CA SER A 469 44.05 2.55 51.94
C SER A 469 45.02 2.97 50.84
N GLU A 470 44.72 4.15 50.29
CA GLU A 470 45.59 5.08 49.55
C GLU A 470 45.75 4.96 48.03
N SER A 471 45.03 5.88 47.40
CA SER A 471 45.42 6.72 46.28
C SER A 471 46.87 7.23 46.31
N LEU A 472 47.52 7.34 45.13
CA LEU A 472 47.96 8.62 44.52
C LEU A 472 48.71 8.40 43.19
N LEU A 473 48.22 9.12 42.17
CA LEU A 473 48.89 9.78 41.02
C LEU A 473 50.36 9.49 40.69
N SER A 474 50.63 9.25 39.39
CA SER A 474 51.62 9.99 38.56
C SER A 474 51.55 9.50 37.10
N GLY A 475 50.98 10.27 36.16
CA GLY A 475 51.76 10.98 35.12
C GLY A 475 51.76 10.15 33.81
N GLY A 476 51.40 10.62 32.61
CA GLY A 476 51.33 11.96 32.07
C GLY A 476 52.13 12.01 30.76
N ARG A 477 51.56 11.51 29.65
CA ARG A 477 51.66 11.97 28.25
C ARG A 477 51.27 10.86 27.28
#